data_AF-A0A1X0QSC0-F1
#
_entry.id   AF-A0A1X0QSC0-F1
#
_cell.length_a   1.000
_cell.length_b   1.000
_cell.length_c   1.000
_cell.angle_alpha   90.00
_cell.angle_beta   90.00
_cell.angle_gamma   90.00
#
_symmetry.space_group_name_H-M   'P 1'
#
loop_
_entity.id
_entity.type
_entity.pdbx_description
1 polymer ?
#
loop_
_entity_poly.entity_id
_entity_poly.type
_entity_poly.pdbx_seq_one_letter_code
_entity_poly.pdbx_strand_id
1 'polypeptide(L)'
;MKLMNSSMKTCVFFILSYFSLLVSSAAVPTSAAVQVESYKYDGTTFSGRIFVKNIAYSKVVTVIYSDGSDNWNNNNNKISAAYSEAISGSNYEYWTFSAKLSGIKQFYVKYEVSGSTYYDNNGTKNYQVQATSATSTTATATTTTSTSTTTTSTGPTSTASVSFPTGNSTISSWIKNQEEISRFAMLRNINPPGSATGFIAASLSTAGPDYYYSWTRDSALTANVIAYEYNTTFAGNTTLLKYLKDYVTFSVKSQSVSTVCNCLGEPKFNADGSSYTGPWGRPQNDGPAERAVTFMLIADSYLTQTKDASYVTGTLKPAIFKDLDYVVSVWSNGCYDLWEEVNGVHFYTLMVMRKGLILGADFAARNGDSSRASTYKNTASTMESKISSFWSDSNNYVQVSQSVTAGVSKKGLDVSTLLAANIGSLPDGFFTPGSEKILATAVALENAFASLYPINSNLPSYLGNSIGRYPEDTYNGNGNSQGNPWFLAVNAYAELYYRAIKEWISNGKVTVSNISLPFFKKFDSSATSGKTYTAGTSDFNNLAQNIALGADRFLSTVKFHAYNNGSLSEEYDRSTGMSTGARDLTWSHASLITAAYAKAGSPAA
;
A
#
# COMPACT_ATOMS: atom_id res chain seq x y z
N MET A 1 -21.92 72.40 32.64
CA MET A 1 -20.63 72.20 33.31
C MET A 1 -19.58 72.04 32.20
N LYS A 2 -18.83 73.12 31.94
CA LYS A 2 -17.65 73.38 31.07
C LYS A 2 -17.26 72.32 30.02
N LEU A 3 -16.95 72.59 28.74
CA LEU A 3 -16.80 73.78 27.84
C LEU A 3 -16.82 73.18 26.41
N MET A 4 -17.79 73.48 25.55
CA MET A 4 -17.75 74.45 24.43
C MET A 4 -16.65 74.30 23.34
N ASN A 5 -17.16 74.03 22.12
CA ASN A 5 -16.86 74.65 20.81
C ASN A 5 -15.74 74.16 19.85
N SER A 6 -16.24 73.66 18.70
CA SER A 6 -16.05 74.16 17.32
C SER A 6 -14.65 74.08 16.64
N SER A 7 -14.52 73.27 15.59
CA SER A 7 -14.63 73.71 14.18
C SER A 7 -13.93 72.76 13.19
N MET A 8 -14.55 72.67 12.02
CA MET A 8 -14.28 71.93 10.79
C MET A 8 -12.89 72.20 10.18
N LYS A 9 -12.17 71.15 9.74
CA LYS A 9 -11.25 71.21 8.57
C LYS A 9 -11.22 69.89 7.79
N THR A 10 -11.53 70.01 6.51
CA THR A 10 -11.49 69.04 5.42
C THR A 10 -10.09 68.44 5.23
N CYS A 11 -9.96 67.12 5.03
CA CYS A 11 -8.79 66.51 4.40
C CYS A 11 -9.17 65.24 3.62
N VAL A 12 -9.34 65.45 2.31
CA VAL A 12 -9.05 64.59 1.16
C VAL A 12 -8.50 63.19 1.47
N PHE A 13 -9.28 62.16 1.12
CA PHE A 13 -8.80 60.80 0.95
C PHE A 13 -7.88 60.73 -0.28
N PHE A 14 -6.58 60.54 -0.05
CA PHE A 14 -5.66 60.13 -1.12
C PHE A 14 -5.64 58.61 -1.20
N ILE A 15 -6.20 58.10 -2.30
CA ILE A 15 -5.96 56.77 -2.84
C ILE A 15 -4.50 56.72 -3.28
N LEU A 16 -3.66 55.93 -2.61
CA LEU A 16 -2.41 55.44 -3.18
C LEU A 16 -2.42 53.92 -3.18
N SER A 17 -2.74 53.41 -4.36
CA SER A 17 -2.60 52.03 -4.82
C SER A 17 -1.15 51.56 -4.72
N TYR A 18 -0.85 50.70 -3.76
CA TYR A 18 0.29 49.80 -3.85
C TYR A 18 -0.12 48.61 -4.72
N PHE A 19 0.28 48.63 -6.00
CA PHE A 19 0.22 47.48 -6.89
C PHE A 19 1.33 46.49 -6.50
N SER A 20 1.07 45.67 -5.47
CA SER A 20 1.67 44.35 -5.40
C SER A 20 0.93 43.46 -6.40
N LEU A 21 1.64 42.88 -7.36
CA LEU A 21 1.11 41.84 -8.26
C LEU A 21 0.72 40.62 -7.42
N LEU A 22 -0.49 40.66 -6.88
CA LEU A 22 -1.25 39.51 -6.43
C LEU A 22 -1.67 38.78 -7.70
N VAL A 23 -1.07 37.62 -7.98
CA VAL A 23 -1.79 36.60 -8.74
C VAL A 23 -2.91 36.15 -7.80
N SER A 24 -4.10 36.75 -7.94
CA SER A 24 -5.24 36.42 -7.10
C SER A 24 -5.58 34.94 -7.28
N SER A 25 -5.50 34.14 -6.23
CA SER A 25 -6.14 32.83 -6.22
C SER A 25 -7.63 33.05 -6.49
N ALA A 26 -8.17 32.47 -7.56
CA ALA A 26 -9.60 32.54 -7.81
C ALA A 26 -10.35 31.91 -6.63
N ALA A 27 -11.48 32.50 -6.24
CA ALA A 27 -12.37 31.88 -5.25
C ALA A 27 -12.96 30.57 -5.82
N VAL A 28 -13.32 29.63 -4.95
CA VAL A 28 -13.96 28.37 -5.35
C VAL A 28 -15.22 28.69 -6.19
N PRO A 29 -15.40 28.07 -7.37
CA PRO A 29 -16.51 28.39 -8.26
C PRO A 29 -17.85 28.01 -7.64
N THR A 30 -18.91 28.76 -7.94
CA THR A 30 -20.27 28.46 -7.44
C THR A 30 -21.12 27.67 -8.43
N SER A 31 -20.79 27.70 -9.72
CA SER A 31 -21.59 27.06 -10.79
C SER A 31 -20.77 26.28 -11.82
N ALA A 32 -19.55 26.73 -12.15
CA ALA A 32 -18.73 26.09 -13.18
C ALA A 32 -18.30 24.67 -12.81
N ALA A 33 -18.36 23.72 -13.74
CA ALA A 33 -17.93 22.33 -13.48
C ALA A 33 -16.40 22.18 -13.45
N VAL A 34 -15.68 23.09 -14.11
CA VAL A 34 -14.22 23.18 -14.10
C VAL A 34 -13.82 24.64 -14.22
N GLN A 35 -12.77 25.07 -13.51
CA GLN A 35 -12.21 26.42 -13.65
C GLN A 35 -10.71 26.43 -13.32
N VAL A 36 -9.89 27.10 -14.12
CA VAL A 36 -8.48 27.33 -13.80
C VAL A 36 -8.38 28.26 -12.60
N GLU A 37 -7.64 27.84 -11.58
CA GLU A 37 -7.37 28.68 -10.41
C GLU A 37 -6.10 29.49 -10.60
N SER A 38 -5.02 28.85 -11.06
CA SER A 38 -3.73 29.48 -11.27
C SER A 38 -2.89 28.71 -12.28
N TYR A 39 -1.98 29.41 -12.97
CA TYR A 39 -0.99 28.79 -13.85
C TYR A 39 0.28 29.62 -13.90
N LYS A 40 1.39 28.98 -14.28
CA LYS A 40 2.70 29.61 -14.49
C LYS A 40 3.46 28.93 -15.63
N TYR A 41 4.20 29.73 -16.39
CA TYR A 41 5.18 29.27 -17.36
C TYR A 41 6.50 30.02 -17.14
N ASP A 42 7.56 29.27 -16.85
CA ASP A 42 8.91 29.82 -16.60
C ASP A 42 9.81 29.81 -17.85
N GLY A 43 9.23 29.54 -19.03
CA GLY A 43 9.95 29.37 -20.29
C GLY A 43 10.37 27.93 -20.58
N THR A 44 10.24 27.00 -19.62
CA THR A 44 10.49 25.57 -19.82
C THR A 44 9.37 24.69 -19.28
N THR A 45 8.80 25.02 -18.12
CA THR A 45 7.80 24.22 -17.43
C THR A 45 6.50 25.00 -17.33
N PHE A 46 5.42 24.42 -17.85
CA PHE A 46 4.06 24.92 -17.71
C PHE A 46 3.33 24.11 -16.63
N SER A 47 2.83 24.79 -15.61
CA SER A 47 2.14 24.14 -14.48
C SER A 47 1.02 25.01 -13.93
N GLY A 48 0.08 24.39 -13.23
CA GLY A 48 -1.04 25.12 -12.65
C GLY A 48 -1.96 24.24 -11.81
N ARG A 49 -3.01 24.88 -11.30
CA ARG A 49 -4.05 24.27 -10.45
C ARG A 49 -5.44 24.64 -10.97
N ILE A 50 -6.37 23.71 -10.86
CA ILE A 50 -7.70 23.72 -11.46
C ILE A 50 -8.71 23.32 -10.39
N PHE A 51 -9.80 24.06 -10.27
CA PHE A 51 -11.01 23.65 -9.56
C PHE A 51 -11.81 22.69 -10.44
N VAL A 52 -12.14 21.50 -9.92
CA VAL A 52 -12.96 20.51 -10.61
C VAL A 52 -14.13 20.12 -9.72
N LYS A 53 -15.36 20.29 -10.21
CA LYS A 53 -16.56 19.91 -9.47
C LYS A 53 -16.62 18.39 -9.38
N ASN A 54 -16.82 17.84 -8.19
CA ASN A 54 -16.87 16.41 -7.95
C ASN A 54 -18.21 15.81 -8.40
N ILE A 55 -18.37 15.58 -9.71
CA ILE A 55 -19.62 15.04 -10.31
C ILE A 55 -19.67 13.50 -10.23
N ALA A 56 -18.56 12.81 -10.46
CA ALA A 56 -18.42 11.35 -10.29
C ALA A 56 -16.94 10.97 -10.10
N TYR A 57 -16.68 9.72 -9.70
CA TYR A 57 -15.33 9.24 -9.41
C TYR A 57 -14.41 9.22 -10.64
N SER A 58 -14.87 8.64 -11.76
CA SER A 58 -14.09 8.62 -13.01
C SER A 58 -14.16 9.99 -13.70
N LYS A 59 -13.02 10.67 -13.72
CA LYS A 59 -12.84 12.02 -14.27
C LYS A 59 -11.62 12.03 -15.17
N VAL A 60 -11.72 12.70 -16.32
CA VAL A 60 -10.56 13.04 -17.15
C VAL A 60 -10.47 14.54 -17.24
N VAL A 61 -9.40 15.12 -16.71
CA VAL A 61 -9.14 16.56 -16.76
C VAL A 61 -7.89 16.77 -17.60
N THR A 62 -8.04 17.50 -18.71
CA THR A 62 -6.98 17.70 -19.69
C THR A 62 -6.82 19.17 -19.98
N VAL A 63 -5.59 19.67 -19.87
CA VAL A 63 -5.20 20.97 -20.40
C VAL A 63 -4.87 20.79 -21.88
N ILE A 64 -5.55 21.53 -22.74
CA ILE A 64 -5.30 21.55 -24.18
C ILE A 64 -4.67 22.91 -24.50
N TYR A 65 -3.55 22.94 -25.23
CA TYR A 65 -2.78 24.15 -25.44
C TYR A 65 -2.31 24.33 -26.89
N SER A 66 -2.03 25.58 -27.26
CA SER A 66 -1.27 25.91 -28.46
C SER A 66 0.21 26.05 -28.13
N ASP A 67 1.08 25.58 -29.03
CA ASP A 67 2.51 25.84 -28.91
C ASP A 67 2.84 27.35 -29.02
N GLY A 68 4.12 27.70 -28.88
CA GLY A 68 4.59 29.09 -28.98
C GLY A 68 4.31 29.76 -30.32
N SER A 69 4.04 28.98 -31.36
CA SER A 69 3.69 29.44 -32.71
C SER A 69 2.18 29.45 -32.97
N ASP A 70 1.36 29.27 -31.92
CA ASP A 70 -0.12 29.22 -31.98
C ASP A 70 -0.71 27.98 -32.68
N ASN A 71 0.06 26.88 -32.78
CA ASN A 71 -0.46 25.62 -33.32
C ASN A 71 -1.06 24.75 -32.21
N TRP A 72 -2.31 24.34 -32.38
CA TRP A 72 -3.06 23.62 -31.35
C TRP A 72 -2.89 22.09 -31.35
N ASN A 73 -2.44 21.47 -32.45
CA ASN A 73 -2.31 20.01 -32.65
C ASN A 73 -2.98 19.15 -31.56
N ASN A 74 -4.33 19.16 -31.55
CA ASN A 74 -5.20 18.75 -30.44
C ASN A 74 -5.12 17.26 -30.07
N ASN A 75 -4.13 16.50 -30.55
CA ASN A 75 -3.83 15.13 -30.14
C ASN A 75 -2.48 14.99 -29.41
N ASN A 76 -1.52 15.90 -29.63
CA ASN A 76 -0.21 15.86 -29.00
C ASN A 76 0.02 17.03 -28.01
N ASN A 77 -0.72 18.13 -28.13
CA ASN A 77 -0.63 19.27 -27.20
C ASN A 77 -1.64 19.14 -26.06
N LYS A 78 -1.51 18.06 -25.28
CA LYS A 78 -2.35 17.77 -24.11
C LYS A 78 -1.47 17.58 -22.88
N ILE A 79 -1.94 18.07 -21.75
CA ILE A 79 -1.37 17.76 -20.44
C ILE A 79 -2.50 17.20 -19.58
N SER A 80 -2.36 15.96 -19.15
CA SER A 80 -3.29 15.38 -18.17
C SER A 80 -3.09 16.06 -16.81
N ALA A 81 -4.16 16.57 -16.23
CA ALA A 81 -4.16 17.00 -14.85
C ALA A 81 -4.44 15.80 -13.94
N ALA A 82 -3.89 15.81 -12.73
CA ALA A 82 -4.10 14.81 -11.71
C ALA A 82 -4.83 15.42 -10.51
N TYR A 83 -5.69 14.63 -9.89
CA TYR A 83 -6.27 14.98 -8.59
C TYR A 83 -5.16 15.30 -7.59
N SER A 84 -5.34 16.38 -6.84
CA SER A 84 -4.43 16.81 -5.77
C SER A 84 -5.09 16.58 -4.41
N GLU A 85 -6.20 17.27 -4.14
CA GLU A 85 -6.91 17.18 -2.86
C GLU A 85 -8.35 17.65 -2.99
N ALA A 86 -9.20 17.30 -2.03
CA ALA A 86 -10.57 17.81 -1.94
C ALA A 86 -10.59 19.18 -1.27
N ILE A 87 -11.50 20.05 -1.68
CA ILE A 87 -11.65 21.38 -1.07
C ILE A 87 -12.70 21.29 0.03
N SER A 88 -12.22 21.29 1.28
CA SER A 88 -13.06 21.18 2.47
C SER A 88 -14.22 22.19 2.46
N GLY A 89 -15.42 21.72 2.79
CA GLY A 89 -16.63 22.55 2.80
C GLY A 89 -17.23 22.86 1.43
N SER A 90 -16.74 22.23 0.35
CA SER A 90 -17.29 22.39 -1.00
C SER A 90 -17.42 21.04 -1.73
N ASN A 91 -18.11 21.03 -2.87
CA ASN A 91 -18.13 19.90 -3.80
C ASN A 91 -17.08 20.02 -4.92
N TYR A 92 -15.98 20.74 -4.66
CA TYR A 92 -14.87 20.92 -5.60
C TYR A 92 -13.60 20.22 -5.11
N GLU A 93 -12.74 19.91 -6.07
CA GLU A 93 -11.43 19.30 -5.90
C GLU A 93 -10.37 20.18 -6.54
N TYR A 94 -9.18 20.20 -5.97
CA TYR A 94 -7.99 20.70 -6.63
C TYR A 94 -7.40 19.63 -7.53
N TRP A 95 -7.13 20.00 -8.77
CA TRP A 95 -6.39 19.22 -9.74
C TRP A 95 -5.16 20.00 -10.18
N THR A 96 -4.03 19.34 -10.34
CA THR A 96 -2.76 19.98 -10.73
C THR A 96 -2.23 19.39 -12.03
N PHE A 97 -1.52 20.20 -12.79
CA PHE A 97 -0.82 19.76 -13.99
C PHE A 97 0.59 20.36 -14.04
N SER A 98 1.52 19.65 -14.67
CA SER A 98 2.88 20.13 -14.92
C SER A 98 3.47 19.39 -16.12
N ALA A 99 4.02 20.13 -17.08
CA ALA A 99 4.73 19.56 -18.23
C ALA A 99 5.87 20.48 -18.68
N LYS A 100 6.95 19.87 -19.19
CA LYS A 100 8.01 20.61 -19.89
C LYS A 100 7.58 20.88 -21.33
N LEU A 101 7.53 22.14 -21.72
CA LEU A 101 7.11 22.61 -23.05
C LEU A 101 8.19 23.51 -23.66
N SER A 102 8.45 23.31 -24.96
CA SER A 102 9.32 24.20 -25.74
C SER A 102 8.71 25.58 -26.03
N GLY A 103 7.39 25.71 -25.87
CA GLY A 103 6.67 26.97 -25.99
C GLY A 103 5.16 26.75 -25.82
N ILE A 104 4.48 27.75 -25.27
CA ILE A 104 3.02 27.79 -25.13
C ILE A 104 2.53 29.22 -25.30
N LYS A 105 1.45 29.41 -26.05
CA LYS A 105 0.85 30.74 -26.26
C LYS A 105 -0.50 30.87 -25.56
N GLN A 106 -1.34 29.85 -25.62
CA GLN A 106 -2.65 29.85 -24.99
C GLN A 106 -3.15 28.43 -24.67
N PHE A 107 -4.11 28.31 -23.75
CA PHE A 107 -4.70 27.02 -23.36
C PHE A 107 -6.14 27.12 -22.87
N TYR A 108 -6.82 25.98 -22.80
CA TYR A 108 -8.09 25.80 -22.09
C TYR A 108 -8.12 24.45 -21.38
N VAL A 109 -9.07 24.25 -20.47
CA VAL A 109 -9.23 22.99 -19.73
C VAL A 109 -10.49 22.27 -20.22
N LYS A 110 -10.36 20.96 -20.46
CA LYS A 110 -11.45 20.03 -20.74
C LYS A 110 -11.63 19.09 -19.55
N TYR A 111 -12.86 18.93 -19.08
CA TYR A 111 -13.24 18.02 -18.01
C TYR A 111 -14.33 17.05 -18.48
N GLU A 112 -14.02 15.76 -18.51
CA GLU A 112 -14.94 14.69 -18.92
C GLU A 112 -15.32 13.83 -17.70
N VAL A 113 -16.63 13.65 -17.49
CA VAL A 113 -17.19 12.90 -16.35
C VAL A 113 -18.59 12.40 -16.68
N SER A 114 -18.89 11.15 -16.33
CA SER A 114 -20.22 10.53 -16.51
C SER A 114 -20.81 10.73 -17.91
N GLY A 115 -19.98 10.64 -18.96
CA GLY A 115 -20.41 10.84 -20.35
C GLY A 115 -20.66 12.29 -20.78
N SER A 116 -20.45 13.27 -19.90
CA SER A 116 -20.54 14.70 -20.20
C SER A 116 -19.16 15.35 -20.32
N THR A 117 -19.06 16.40 -21.13
CA THR A 117 -17.83 17.19 -21.29
C THR A 117 -18.09 18.66 -20.93
N TYR A 118 -17.25 19.19 -20.04
CA TYR A 118 -17.25 20.58 -19.60
C TYR A 118 -15.94 21.25 -20.00
N TYR A 119 -15.98 22.56 -20.20
CA TYR A 119 -14.82 23.33 -20.61
C TYR A 119 -14.67 24.57 -19.74
N ASP A 120 -13.41 24.92 -19.46
CA ASP A 120 -13.05 26.27 -19.08
C ASP A 120 -12.11 26.85 -20.14
N ASN A 121 -12.69 27.68 -21.01
CA ASN A 121 -12.00 28.36 -22.10
C ASN A 121 -12.02 29.89 -21.92
N ASN A 122 -12.11 30.37 -20.67
CA ASN A 122 -12.07 31.80 -20.34
C ASN A 122 -13.08 32.64 -21.16
N GLY A 123 -14.33 32.15 -21.24
CA GLY A 123 -15.39 32.81 -22.01
C GLY A 123 -15.07 32.93 -23.50
N THR A 124 -14.66 31.81 -24.11
CA THR A 124 -14.24 31.64 -25.53
C THR A 124 -12.93 32.29 -25.95
N LYS A 125 -12.21 32.96 -25.05
CA LYS A 125 -10.94 33.65 -25.36
C LYS A 125 -9.68 32.83 -25.11
N ASN A 126 -9.82 31.67 -24.45
CA ASN A 126 -8.72 30.89 -23.88
C ASN A 126 -7.88 31.69 -22.87
N TYR A 127 -7.04 30.99 -22.10
CA TYR A 127 -6.07 31.60 -21.21
C TYR A 127 -4.81 31.93 -21.99
N GLN A 128 -4.42 33.21 -22.02
CA GLN A 128 -3.20 33.67 -22.70
C GLN A 128 -1.99 33.49 -21.77
N VAL A 129 -0.93 32.86 -22.26
CA VAL A 129 0.30 32.60 -21.51
C VAL A 129 1.37 33.58 -21.98
N GLN A 130 1.75 34.52 -21.11
CA GLN A 130 2.91 35.38 -21.35
C GLN A 130 4.16 34.70 -20.79
N ALA A 131 5.23 34.64 -21.59
CA ALA A 131 6.54 34.23 -21.09
C ALA A 131 6.98 35.25 -20.03
N THR A 132 7.37 34.76 -18.85
CA THR A 132 8.08 35.61 -17.89
C THR A 132 9.47 35.88 -18.44
N SER A 133 9.62 36.94 -19.22
CA SER A 133 10.94 37.51 -19.49
C SER A 133 11.50 37.99 -18.15
N ALA A 134 12.62 37.42 -17.71
CA ALA A 134 13.43 38.03 -16.67
C ALA A 134 13.90 39.39 -17.18
N THR A 135 13.16 40.45 -16.87
CA THR A 135 13.61 41.82 -17.10
C THR A 135 14.60 42.16 -15.99
N SER A 136 15.88 42.09 -16.33
CA SER A 136 16.93 42.84 -15.64
C SER A 136 16.61 44.33 -15.76
N THR A 137 15.91 44.89 -14.79
CA THR A 137 15.89 46.35 -14.57
C THR A 137 17.08 46.71 -13.71
N THR A 138 18.11 47.27 -14.35
CA THR A 138 19.16 48.04 -13.69
C THR A 138 18.50 49.25 -13.04
N ALA A 139 18.24 49.18 -11.73
CA ALA A 139 17.94 50.34 -10.92
C ALA A 139 19.24 50.84 -10.29
N THR A 140 19.69 52.00 -10.76
CA THR A 140 20.77 52.78 -10.17
C THR A 140 20.41 53.15 -8.73
N ALA A 141 21.21 52.67 -7.77
CA ALA A 141 21.14 53.11 -6.38
C ALA A 141 22.35 53.99 -6.06
N THR A 142 22.06 55.26 -5.75
CA THR A 142 22.91 56.25 -5.09
C THR A 142 22.08 56.65 -3.86
N THR A 143 22.50 56.68 -2.59
CA THR A 143 23.79 56.61 -1.90
C THR A 143 23.47 56.27 -0.44
N THR A 144 24.21 55.39 0.22
CA THR A 144 24.86 55.71 1.52
C THR A 144 25.84 54.60 1.88
N THR A 145 27.06 55.05 2.16
CA THR A 145 28.21 54.23 2.49
C THR A 145 28.06 53.65 3.90
N SER A 146 28.14 52.34 4.03
CA SER A 146 28.63 51.71 5.27
C SER A 146 29.47 50.49 4.90
N THR A 147 30.76 50.63 5.12
CA THR A 147 31.79 49.61 4.96
C THR A 147 31.53 48.46 5.93
N SER A 148 31.38 47.23 5.43
CA SER A 148 31.71 46.05 6.21
C SER A 148 32.12 44.89 5.31
N THR A 149 33.32 44.41 5.62
CA THR A 149 34.18 43.37 5.08
C THR A 149 33.50 42.05 4.65
N THR A 150 34.04 41.51 3.56
CA THR A 150 33.86 40.17 3.00
C THR A 150 34.00 39.04 4.03
N THR A 151 33.04 38.12 4.06
CA THR A 151 33.27 36.72 4.46
C THR A 151 32.51 35.78 3.51
N THR A 152 33.29 34.97 2.79
CA THR A 152 32.85 33.82 2.01
C THR A 152 32.19 32.78 2.92
N SER A 153 30.93 32.44 2.63
CA SER A 153 30.23 31.30 3.19
C SER A 153 29.82 30.38 2.04
N THR A 154 30.47 29.23 1.95
CA THR A 154 30.05 28.10 1.12
C THR A 154 28.69 27.59 1.64
N GLY A 155 27.62 27.91 0.94
CA GLY A 155 26.29 27.36 1.21
C GLY A 155 26.23 25.85 0.85
N PRO A 156 25.44 25.06 1.59
CA PRO A 156 25.37 23.61 1.38
C PRO A 156 24.70 23.29 0.04
N THR A 157 25.28 22.30 -0.64
CA THR A 157 24.77 21.68 -1.87
C THR A 157 23.30 21.33 -1.73
N SER A 158 22.47 21.74 -2.70
CA SER A 158 21.03 21.45 -2.68
C SER A 158 20.81 19.94 -2.67
N THR A 159 20.25 19.40 -1.58
CA THR A 159 19.81 18.00 -1.52
C THR A 159 18.67 17.80 -2.51
N ALA A 160 18.90 17.02 -3.57
CA ALA A 160 17.84 16.58 -4.47
C ALA A 160 16.77 15.84 -3.65
N SER A 161 15.50 16.18 -3.85
CA SER A 161 14.37 15.47 -3.23
C SER A 161 14.40 14.00 -3.64
N VAL A 162 14.45 13.09 -2.67
CA VAL A 162 14.42 11.64 -2.92
C VAL A 162 13.06 11.28 -3.54
N SER A 163 13.06 10.81 -4.79
CA SER A 163 11.85 10.34 -5.48
C SER A 163 11.72 8.82 -5.39
N PHE A 164 10.53 8.33 -5.06
CA PHE A 164 10.22 6.90 -5.16
C PHE A 164 10.31 6.44 -6.64
N PRO A 165 10.88 5.27 -6.95
CA PRO A 165 11.09 4.84 -8.33
C PRO A 165 9.77 4.58 -9.04
N THR A 166 9.70 4.96 -10.32
CA THR A 166 8.47 4.81 -11.12
C THR A 166 8.29 3.39 -11.67
N GLY A 167 9.37 2.60 -11.73
CA GLY A 167 9.35 1.28 -12.36
C GLY A 167 8.98 1.36 -13.85
N ASN A 168 8.27 0.36 -14.34
CA ASN A 168 7.71 0.23 -15.67
C ASN A 168 6.32 0.89 -15.76
N SER A 169 6.15 1.82 -16.70
CA SER A 169 4.90 2.58 -16.87
C SER A 169 3.72 1.73 -17.35
N THR A 170 3.95 0.73 -18.21
CA THR A 170 2.91 -0.20 -18.68
C THR A 170 2.34 -1.03 -17.54
N ILE A 171 3.20 -1.51 -16.64
CA ILE A 171 2.77 -2.24 -15.44
C ILE A 171 2.08 -1.32 -14.44
N SER A 172 2.55 -0.08 -14.32
CA SER A 172 1.88 0.94 -13.50
C SER A 172 0.46 1.25 -13.99
N SER A 173 0.23 1.29 -15.30
CA SER A 173 -1.12 1.46 -15.86
C SER A 173 -2.00 0.23 -15.68
N TRP A 174 -1.44 -0.97 -15.90
CA TRP A 174 -2.18 -2.22 -15.71
C TRP A 174 -2.61 -2.42 -14.26
N ILE A 175 -1.69 -2.25 -13.29
CA ILE A 175 -1.99 -2.55 -11.89
C ILE A 175 -3.06 -1.63 -11.33
N LYS A 176 -3.14 -0.37 -11.78
CA LYS A 176 -4.23 0.56 -11.40
C LYS A 176 -5.60 0.03 -11.82
N ASN A 177 -5.72 -0.48 -13.05
CA ASN A 177 -6.97 -1.10 -13.51
C ASN A 177 -7.25 -2.42 -12.78
N GLN A 178 -6.21 -3.22 -12.56
CA GLN A 178 -6.32 -4.52 -11.90
C GLN A 178 -6.67 -4.38 -10.40
N GLU A 179 -6.29 -3.28 -9.75
CA GLU A 179 -6.69 -2.95 -8.38
C GLU A 179 -8.22 -2.82 -8.26
N GLU A 180 -8.86 -2.13 -9.21
CA GLU A 180 -10.33 -2.01 -9.24
C GLU A 180 -11.02 -3.36 -9.44
N ILE A 181 -10.50 -4.19 -10.36
CA ILE A 181 -11.00 -5.55 -10.61
C ILE A 181 -10.84 -6.42 -9.35
N SER A 182 -9.67 -6.35 -8.72
CA SER A 182 -9.36 -7.18 -7.55
C SER A 182 -10.18 -6.76 -6.33
N ARG A 183 -10.41 -5.46 -6.14
CA ARG A 183 -11.31 -4.96 -5.12
C ARG A 183 -12.74 -5.45 -5.37
N PHE A 184 -13.22 -5.40 -6.60
CA PHE A 184 -14.54 -5.91 -6.95
C PHE A 184 -14.67 -7.42 -6.66
N ALA A 185 -13.67 -8.23 -7.05
CA ALA A 185 -13.64 -9.66 -6.76
C ALA A 185 -13.62 -9.95 -5.25
N MET A 186 -12.78 -9.23 -4.49
CA MET A 186 -12.68 -9.34 -3.03
C MET A 186 -14.02 -9.00 -2.34
N LEU A 187 -14.65 -7.88 -2.71
CA LEU A 187 -15.92 -7.45 -2.11
C LEU A 187 -17.08 -8.40 -2.44
N ARG A 188 -17.05 -9.08 -3.59
CA ARG A 188 -18.05 -10.11 -3.95
C ARG A 188 -17.99 -11.36 -3.07
N ASN A 189 -16.86 -11.61 -2.42
CA ASN A 189 -16.70 -12.76 -1.52
C ASN A 189 -17.17 -12.46 -0.09
N ILE A 190 -17.67 -11.24 0.17
CA ILE A 190 -18.22 -10.81 1.47
C ILE A 190 -19.75 -10.90 1.41
N ASN A 191 -20.36 -11.46 2.46
CA ASN A 191 -21.81 -11.69 2.53
C ASN A 191 -22.42 -12.34 1.28
N PRO A 192 -21.81 -13.39 0.69
CA PRO A 192 -22.43 -14.09 -0.44
C PRO A 192 -23.83 -14.59 -0.05
N PRO A 193 -24.80 -14.62 -0.99
CA PRO A 193 -26.18 -15.00 -0.69
C PRO A 193 -26.26 -16.35 0.05
N GLY A 194 -27.03 -16.37 1.15
CA GLY A 194 -27.21 -17.56 1.99
C GLY A 194 -26.15 -17.77 3.07
N SER A 195 -25.10 -16.95 3.13
CA SER A 195 -24.15 -16.95 4.25
C SER A 195 -24.62 -16.09 5.43
N ALA A 196 -24.04 -16.32 6.60
CA ALA A 196 -24.22 -15.45 7.75
C ALA A 196 -23.63 -14.05 7.48
N THR A 197 -24.25 -13.01 8.04
CA THR A 197 -23.74 -11.65 7.94
C THR A 197 -22.33 -11.56 8.54
N GLY A 198 -21.40 -10.99 7.77
CA GLY A 198 -19.98 -10.85 8.06
C GLY A 198 -19.12 -12.01 7.61
N PHE A 199 -19.72 -13.05 7.00
CA PHE A 199 -18.97 -14.12 6.38
C PHE A 199 -18.16 -13.58 5.20
N ILE A 200 -16.85 -13.87 5.23
CA ILE A 200 -15.93 -13.62 4.12
C ILE A 200 -15.46 -14.98 3.63
N ALA A 201 -15.86 -15.35 2.41
CA ALA A 201 -15.42 -16.60 1.80
C ALA A 201 -13.94 -16.51 1.44
N ALA A 202 -13.17 -17.59 1.63
CA ALA A 202 -11.85 -17.70 1.01
C ALA A 202 -11.98 -17.73 -0.53
N SER A 203 -12.98 -18.44 -1.04
CA SER A 203 -13.41 -18.43 -2.43
C SER A 203 -14.89 -18.83 -2.54
N LEU A 204 -15.56 -18.45 -3.62
CA LEU A 204 -16.89 -18.95 -3.98
C LEU A 204 -16.86 -20.34 -4.67
N SER A 205 -15.73 -21.04 -4.65
CA SER A 205 -15.63 -22.44 -5.05
C SER A 205 -16.22 -23.35 -3.97
N THR A 206 -17.24 -24.13 -4.32
CA THR A 206 -17.91 -25.11 -3.42
C THR A 206 -17.55 -26.56 -3.72
N ALA A 207 -16.73 -26.79 -4.75
CA ALA A 207 -16.23 -28.09 -5.16
C ALA A 207 -15.05 -27.92 -6.13
N GLY A 208 -14.08 -28.83 -6.07
CA GLY A 208 -12.98 -28.88 -7.01
C GLY A 208 -12.01 -27.69 -7.02
N PRO A 209 -11.60 -27.08 -5.88
CA PRO A 209 -11.77 -27.50 -4.49
C PRO A 209 -12.97 -26.85 -3.78
N ASP A 210 -13.34 -27.34 -2.59
CA ASP A 210 -14.35 -26.69 -1.73
C ASP A 210 -13.69 -25.72 -0.74
N TYR A 211 -13.80 -24.42 -1.04
CA TYR A 211 -13.19 -23.31 -0.31
C TYR A 211 -14.24 -22.33 0.22
N TYR A 212 -15.52 -22.72 0.22
CA TYR A 212 -16.62 -21.87 0.67
C TYR A 212 -16.76 -21.88 2.20
N TYR A 213 -15.68 -21.51 2.88
CA TYR A 213 -15.59 -21.31 4.33
C TYR A 213 -14.96 -19.95 4.63
N SER A 214 -15.13 -19.49 5.86
CA SER A 214 -14.47 -18.28 6.37
C SER A 214 -13.32 -18.72 7.26
N TRP A 215 -12.10 -18.57 6.74
CA TRP A 215 -10.88 -18.72 7.53
C TRP A 215 -10.62 -17.46 8.33
N THR A 216 -10.18 -17.62 9.58
CA THR A 216 -9.86 -16.49 10.46
C THR A 216 -8.79 -15.60 9.82
N ARG A 217 -7.70 -16.19 9.31
CA ARG A 217 -6.60 -15.50 8.62
C ARG A 217 -7.08 -14.75 7.39
N ASP A 218 -7.65 -15.46 6.42
CA ASP A 218 -8.07 -14.89 5.13
C ASP A 218 -9.08 -13.76 5.33
N SER A 219 -10.02 -13.91 6.25
CA SER A 219 -11.01 -12.89 6.59
C SER A 219 -10.35 -11.68 7.25
N ALA A 220 -9.38 -11.89 8.15
CA ALA A 220 -8.66 -10.81 8.82
C ALA A 220 -7.80 -10.01 7.85
N LEU A 221 -7.06 -10.67 6.94
CA LEU A 221 -6.22 -10.02 5.94
C LEU A 221 -7.08 -9.24 4.92
N THR A 222 -8.20 -9.82 4.49
CA THR A 222 -9.17 -9.16 3.61
C THR A 222 -9.77 -7.91 4.26
N ALA A 223 -10.27 -8.05 5.49
CA ALA A 223 -10.84 -6.93 6.23
C ALA A 223 -9.78 -5.87 6.58
N ASN A 224 -8.51 -6.25 6.69
CA ASN A 224 -7.40 -5.31 6.88
C ASN A 224 -7.26 -4.35 5.68
N VAL A 225 -7.23 -4.89 4.45
CA VAL A 225 -7.20 -4.09 3.22
C VAL A 225 -8.38 -3.11 3.18
N ILE A 226 -9.59 -3.59 3.50
CA ILE A 226 -10.79 -2.75 3.52
C ILE A 226 -10.71 -1.67 4.60
N ALA A 227 -10.20 -1.99 5.78
CA ALA A 227 -10.06 -1.05 6.88
C ALA A 227 -9.02 0.03 6.57
N TYR A 228 -7.91 -0.34 5.93
CA TYR A 228 -6.91 0.59 5.42
C TYR A 228 -7.50 1.52 4.35
N GLU A 229 -8.21 0.95 3.37
CA GLU A 229 -8.89 1.68 2.31
C GLU A 229 -9.95 2.65 2.85
N TYR A 230 -10.74 2.21 3.84
CA TYR A 230 -11.72 3.06 4.53
C TYR A 230 -11.06 4.21 5.31
N ASN A 231 -9.85 4.01 5.84
CA ASN A 231 -9.12 5.05 6.55
C ASN A 231 -8.47 6.08 5.61
N THR A 232 -8.09 5.64 4.40
CA THR A 232 -7.26 6.41 3.48
C THR A 232 -8.05 6.91 2.27
N THR A 233 -8.28 6.04 1.29
CA THR A 233 -8.84 6.38 -0.02
C THR A 233 -10.35 6.61 0.03
N PHE A 234 -11.07 5.92 0.92
CA PHE A 234 -12.53 5.88 0.96
C PHE A 234 -13.09 6.33 2.30
N ALA A 235 -12.51 7.39 2.85
CA ALA A 235 -12.96 8.03 4.09
C ALA A 235 -14.48 8.28 4.08
N GLY A 236 -15.17 7.83 5.14
CA GLY A 236 -16.62 7.99 5.29
C GLY A 236 -17.48 7.09 4.39
N ASN A 237 -16.91 6.18 3.59
CA ASN A 237 -17.69 5.26 2.76
C ASN A 237 -18.56 4.31 3.62
N THR A 238 -19.87 4.50 3.58
CA THR A 238 -20.84 3.77 4.40
C THR A 238 -20.93 2.29 4.05
N THR A 239 -20.66 1.91 2.80
CA THR A 239 -20.69 0.51 2.35
C THR A 239 -19.48 -0.25 2.90
N LEU A 240 -18.28 0.31 2.80
CA LEU A 240 -17.09 -0.30 3.40
C LEU A 240 -17.21 -0.38 4.92
N LEU A 241 -17.71 0.69 5.56
CA LEU A 241 -17.99 0.67 7.00
C LEU A 241 -18.98 -0.45 7.37
N LYS A 242 -20.04 -0.65 6.57
CA LYS A 242 -20.98 -1.76 6.79
C LYS A 242 -20.27 -3.11 6.71
N TYR A 243 -19.45 -3.36 5.69
CA TYR A 243 -18.71 -4.62 5.57
C TYR A 243 -17.75 -4.85 6.75
N LEU A 244 -17.07 -3.82 7.23
CA LEU A 244 -16.21 -3.92 8.41
C LEU A 244 -17.02 -4.26 9.67
N LYS A 245 -18.18 -3.62 9.89
CA LYS A 245 -19.04 -3.93 11.03
C LYS A 245 -19.67 -5.32 10.94
N ASP A 246 -20.05 -5.76 9.74
CA ASP A 246 -20.53 -7.12 9.48
C ASP A 246 -19.41 -8.13 9.85
N TYR A 247 -18.19 -7.94 9.33
CA TYR A 247 -17.03 -8.79 9.65
C TYR A 247 -16.75 -8.88 11.16
N VAL A 248 -16.76 -7.74 11.87
CA VAL A 248 -16.59 -7.71 13.32
C VAL A 248 -17.70 -8.50 14.00
N THR A 249 -18.94 -8.38 13.54
CA THR A 249 -20.08 -9.13 14.10
C THR A 249 -19.90 -10.64 13.94
N PHE A 250 -19.53 -11.10 12.75
CA PHE A 250 -19.25 -12.51 12.50
C PHE A 250 -18.10 -13.01 13.36
N SER A 251 -16.99 -12.28 13.36
CA SER A 251 -15.76 -12.67 14.06
C SER A 251 -15.92 -12.70 15.59
N VAL A 252 -16.63 -11.74 16.19
CA VAL A 252 -16.94 -11.74 17.63
C VAL A 252 -17.83 -12.92 18.00
N LYS A 253 -18.81 -13.26 17.15
CA LYS A 253 -19.62 -14.47 17.34
C LYS A 253 -18.74 -15.73 17.28
N SER A 254 -17.87 -15.83 16.27
CA SER A 254 -16.96 -16.96 16.07
C SER A 254 -16.00 -17.18 17.25
N GLN A 255 -15.54 -16.12 17.92
CA GLN A 255 -14.73 -16.23 19.15
C GLN A 255 -15.46 -16.95 20.31
N SER A 256 -16.79 -17.11 20.23
CA SER A 256 -17.61 -17.73 21.28
C SER A 256 -18.33 -19.01 20.82
N VAL A 257 -18.16 -19.39 19.55
CA VAL A 257 -18.66 -20.67 19.04
C VAL A 257 -17.84 -21.79 19.66
N SER A 258 -18.52 -22.85 20.11
CA SER A 258 -17.84 -24.08 20.54
C SER A 258 -17.24 -24.76 19.31
N THR A 259 -15.91 -24.84 19.26
CA THR A 259 -15.16 -25.42 18.14
C THR A 259 -14.51 -26.75 18.53
N VAL A 260 -13.96 -27.47 17.54
CA VAL A 260 -13.26 -28.75 17.78
C VAL A 260 -12.00 -28.53 18.61
N CYS A 261 -11.20 -27.50 18.34
CA CYS A 261 -10.04 -27.20 19.19
C CYS A 261 -10.45 -26.60 20.55
N ASN A 262 -11.70 -26.14 20.68
CA ASN A 262 -12.23 -25.39 21.82
C ASN A 262 -11.30 -24.22 22.21
N CYS A 263 -10.83 -23.50 21.19
CA CYS A 263 -9.78 -22.49 21.27
C CYS A 263 -10.03 -21.38 20.23
N LEU A 264 -9.34 -20.25 20.33
CA LEU A 264 -9.46 -19.17 19.33
C LEU A 264 -8.66 -19.44 18.05
N GLY A 265 -7.74 -20.39 18.08
CA GLY A 265 -7.00 -20.87 16.91
C GLY A 265 -7.78 -21.85 16.03
N GLU A 266 -9.12 -21.91 16.11
CA GLU A 266 -9.89 -22.68 15.12
C GLU A 266 -9.73 -22.00 13.75
N PRO A 267 -9.24 -22.72 12.72
CA PRO A 267 -8.85 -22.08 11.47
C PRO A 267 -10.03 -21.48 10.69
N LYS A 268 -11.15 -22.22 10.61
CA LYS A 268 -12.26 -21.88 9.72
C LYS A 268 -13.64 -22.22 10.26
N PHE A 269 -14.65 -21.54 9.70
CA PHE A 269 -16.06 -21.67 10.05
C PHE A 269 -16.91 -21.89 8.78
N ASN A 270 -18.03 -22.59 8.94
CA ASN A 270 -18.99 -22.81 7.85
C ASN A 270 -19.67 -21.51 7.43
N ALA A 271 -20.33 -21.51 6.27
CA ALA A 271 -21.03 -20.35 5.71
C ALA A 271 -22.11 -19.76 6.64
N ASP A 272 -22.73 -20.57 7.50
CA ASP A 272 -23.72 -20.13 8.50
C ASP A 272 -23.09 -19.63 9.82
N GLY A 273 -21.76 -19.64 9.92
CA GLY A 273 -20.98 -19.28 11.11
C GLY A 273 -20.89 -20.38 12.16
N SER A 274 -21.35 -21.60 11.88
CA SER A 274 -21.15 -22.75 12.76
C SER A 274 -19.72 -23.29 12.70
N SER A 275 -19.32 -24.06 13.73
CA SER A 275 -18.02 -24.72 13.76
C SER A 275 -17.89 -25.71 12.61
N TYR A 276 -16.74 -25.68 11.92
CA TYR A 276 -16.35 -26.77 11.04
C TYR A 276 -15.91 -27.97 11.88
N THR A 277 -16.64 -29.08 11.80
CA THR A 277 -16.42 -30.27 12.66
C THR A 277 -15.58 -31.37 12.00
N GLY A 278 -15.23 -31.21 10.73
CA GLY A 278 -14.39 -32.16 10.00
C GLY A 278 -12.92 -32.16 10.45
N PRO A 279 -12.14 -33.20 10.09
CA PRO A 279 -10.69 -33.20 10.28
C PRO A 279 -10.04 -32.00 9.58
N TRP A 280 -9.07 -31.36 10.24
CA TRP A 280 -8.34 -30.20 9.72
C TRP A 280 -7.06 -29.98 10.53
N GLY A 281 -6.07 -29.30 9.94
CA GLY A 281 -4.87 -28.84 10.64
C GLY A 281 -5.22 -27.72 11.62
N ARG A 282 -5.53 -28.09 12.87
CA ARG A 282 -5.90 -27.18 13.97
C ARG A 282 -5.09 -27.45 15.24
N PRO A 283 -4.83 -26.44 16.09
CA PRO A 283 -5.13 -25.03 15.89
C PRO A 283 -4.18 -24.36 14.89
N GLN A 284 -4.53 -23.15 14.43
CA GLN A 284 -3.66 -22.20 13.72
C GLN A 284 -3.68 -20.88 14.49
N ASN A 285 -2.56 -20.53 15.11
CA ASN A 285 -2.54 -19.43 16.08
C ASN A 285 -2.18 -18.05 15.49
N ASP A 286 -1.90 -17.98 14.19
CA ASP A 286 -1.76 -16.74 13.41
C ASP A 286 -3.09 -15.99 13.29
N GLY A 287 -4.19 -16.71 13.10
CA GLY A 287 -5.52 -16.13 12.91
C GLY A 287 -5.95 -15.14 14.02
N PRO A 288 -5.91 -15.50 15.31
CA PRO A 288 -6.23 -14.56 16.40
C PRO A 288 -5.35 -13.30 16.40
N ALA A 289 -4.06 -13.44 16.11
CA ALA A 289 -3.16 -12.29 16.06
C ALA A 289 -3.53 -11.33 14.92
N GLU A 290 -3.77 -11.86 13.72
CA GLU A 290 -4.16 -11.05 12.56
C GLU A 290 -5.54 -10.41 12.74
N ARG A 291 -6.51 -11.15 13.30
CA ARG A 291 -7.83 -10.61 13.65
C ARG A 291 -7.72 -9.46 14.65
N ALA A 292 -6.88 -9.58 15.68
CA ALA A 292 -6.63 -8.50 16.63
C ALA A 292 -6.02 -7.28 15.96
N VAL A 293 -5.02 -7.46 15.08
CA VAL A 293 -4.40 -6.37 14.30
C VAL A 293 -5.44 -5.66 13.44
N THR A 294 -6.28 -6.41 12.73
CA THR A 294 -7.34 -5.85 11.89
C THR A 294 -8.40 -5.14 12.72
N PHE A 295 -8.80 -5.68 13.87
CA PHE A 295 -9.74 -5.01 14.77
C PHE A 295 -9.19 -3.71 15.35
N MET A 296 -7.89 -3.64 15.68
CA MET A 296 -7.25 -2.40 16.10
C MET A 296 -7.27 -1.35 14.98
N LEU A 297 -6.97 -1.75 13.74
CA LEU A 297 -7.10 -0.86 12.58
C LEU A 297 -8.54 -0.38 12.38
N ILE A 298 -9.54 -1.27 12.48
CA ILE A 298 -10.95 -0.90 12.40
C ILE A 298 -11.32 0.06 13.54
N ALA A 299 -10.84 -0.16 14.76
CA ALA A 299 -11.10 0.72 15.89
C ALA A 299 -10.57 2.13 15.66
N ASP A 300 -9.30 2.26 15.24
CA ASP A 300 -8.66 3.54 14.98
C ASP A 300 -9.32 4.24 13.77
N SER A 301 -9.64 3.52 12.69
CA SER A 301 -10.37 4.06 11.53
C SER A 301 -11.79 4.52 11.91
N TYR A 302 -12.52 3.71 12.68
CA TYR A 302 -13.88 4.04 13.12
C TYR A 302 -13.91 5.27 14.01
N LEU A 303 -13.00 5.37 14.99
CA LEU A 303 -12.87 6.56 15.84
C LEU A 303 -12.50 7.80 15.02
N THR A 304 -11.57 7.65 14.08
CA THR A 304 -11.13 8.75 13.22
C THR A 304 -12.31 9.33 12.43
N GLN A 305 -13.14 8.47 11.83
CA GLN A 305 -14.21 8.86 10.92
C GLN A 305 -15.52 9.25 11.63
N THR A 306 -15.89 8.56 12.71
CA THR A 306 -17.22 8.70 13.34
C THR A 306 -17.20 9.46 14.66
N LYS A 307 -16.03 9.54 15.32
CA LYS A 307 -15.86 10.04 16.69
C LYS A 307 -16.64 9.25 17.75
N ASP A 308 -17.24 8.12 17.39
CA ASP A 308 -18.00 7.28 18.31
C ASP A 308 -17.10 6.25 19.00
N ALA A 309 -16.85 6.44 20.29
CA ALA A 309 -16.07 5.51 21.09
C ALA A 309 -16.88 4.33 21.64
N SER A 310 -18.22 4.36 21.58
CA SER A 310 -19.08 3.33 22.17
C SER A 310 -18.90 1.98 21.50
N TYR A 311 -18.82 1.96 20.16
CA TYR A 311 -18.59 0.72 19.41
C TYR A 311 -17.18 0.15 19.68
N VAL A 312 -16.17 0.99 19.78
CA VAL A 312 -14.82 0.54 20.12
C VAL A 312 -14.76 -0.02 21.53
N THR A 313 -15.31 0.70 22.50
CA THR A 313 -15.24 0.30 23.92
C THR A 313 -16.10 -0.90 24.26
N GLY A 314 -17.29 -1.02 23.64
CA GLY A 314 -18.26 -2.08 23.91
C GLY A 314 -18.07 -3.35 23.07
N THR A 315 -17.54 -3.24 21.85
CA THR A 315 -17.45 -4.39 20.91
C THR A 315 -16.02 -4.74 20.56
N LEU A 316 -15.24 -3.81 20.00
CA LEU A 316 -13.90 -4.13 19.47
C LEU A 316 -12.89 -4.41 20.60
N LYS A 317 -12.85 -3.56 21.64
CA LYS A 317 -11.88 -3.68 22.74
C LYS A 317 -11.95 -5.03 23.45
N PRO A 318 -13.12 -5.54 23.89
CA PRO A 318 -13.21 -6.86 24.50
C PRO A 318 -12.73 -7.98 23.56
N ALA A 319 -13.07 -7.88 22.27
CA ALA A 319 -12.69 -8.87 21.27
C ALA A 319 -11.18 -8.87 20.98
N ILE A 320 -10.56 -7.68 20.90
CA ILE A 320 -9.11 -7.49 20.75
C ILE A 320 -8.36 -8.12 21.94
N PHE A 321 -8.76 -7.78 23.18
CA PHE A 321 -8.10 -8.35 24.36
C PHE A 321 -8.29 -9.86 24.45
N LYS A 322 -9.44 -10.39 24.06
CA LYS A 322 -9.68 -11.84 24.03
C LYS A 322 -8.70 -12.57 23.10
N ASP A 323 -8.44 -12.02 21.90
CA ASP A 323 -7.46 -12.60 20.97
C ASP A 323 -6.02 -12.44 21.48
N LEU A 324 -5.64 -11.26 21.98
CA LEU A 324 -4.27 -11.00 22.44
C LEU A 324 -3.92 -11.77 23.72
N ASP A 325 -4.85 -11.88 24.67
CA ASP A 325 -4.68 -12.71 25.87
C ASP A 325 -4.51 -14.19 25.48
N TYR A 326 -5.25 -14.66 24.48
CA TYR A 326 -5.05 -15.99 23.91
C TYR A 326 -3.66 -16.14 23.30
N VAL A 327 -3.20 -15.18 22.47
CA VAL A 327 -1.86 -15.18 21.88
C VAL A 327 -0.78 -15.27 22.97
N VAL A 328 -0.88 -14.48 24.05
CA VAL A 328 0.04 -14.57 25.20
C VAL A 328 0.08 -15.98 25.78
N SER A 329 -1.07 -16.65 25.88
CA SER A 329 -1.15 -17.98 26.48
C SER A 329 -0.63 -19.12 25.59
N VAL A 330 -0.53 -18.93 24.27
CA VAL A 330 -0.21 -20.01 23.32
C VAL A 330 0.97 -19.76 22.39
N TRP A 331 1.60 -18.58 22.41
CA TRP A 331 2.62 -18.22 21.40
C TRP A 331 3.76 -19.22 21.27
N SER A 332 4.13 -19.90 22.36
CA SER A 332 5.21 -20.89 22.40
C SER A 332 4.77 -22.31 22.03
N ASN A 333 3.46 -22.55 21.91
CA ASN A 333 2.91 -23.87 21.64
C ASN A 333 2.98 -24.18 20.14
N GLY A 334 3.16 -25.47 19.82
CA GLY A 334 3.04 -25.93 18.44
C GLY A 334 1.61 -25.72 17.91
N CYS A 335 1.48 -25.27 16.67
CA CYS A 335 0.23 -25.18 15.93
C CYS A 335 0.47 -25.56 14.47
N TYR A 336 -0.59 -25.65 13.66
CA TYR A 336 -0.41 -25.79 12.22
C TYR A 336 0.03 -24.45 11.60
N ASP A 337 0.82 -24.54 10.52
CA ASP A 337 1.25 -23.38 9.76
C ASP A 337 0.10 -22.74 8.96
N LEU A 338 0.37 -21.57 8.36
CA LEU A 338 -0.58 -20.85 7.52
C LEU A 338 -1.09 -21.66 6.29
N TRP A 339 -0.35 -22.70 5.91
CA TRP A 339 -0.71 -23.64 4.84
C TRP A 339 -1.46 -24.86 5.35
N GLU A 340 -1.69 -24.94 6.66
CA GLU A 340 -2.56 -25.91 7.32
C GLU A 340 -2.01 -27.35 7.30
N GLU A 341 -0.71 -27.50 7.10
CA GLU A 341 -0.07 -28.76 6.72
C GLU A 341 0.93 -29.27 7.73
N VAL A 342 1.64 -28.37 8.42
CA VAL A 342 2.75 -28.71 9.32
C VAL A 342 2.43 -28.24 10.72
N ASN A 343 2.42 -29.16 11.69
CA ASN A 343 2.32 -28.82 13.11
C ASN A 343 3.71 -28.58 13.70
N GLY A 344 3.99 -27.36 14.15
CA GLY A 344 5.24 -26.97 14.78
C GLY A 344 5.23 -25.51 15.25
N VAL A 345 6.40 -24.89 15.33
CA VAL A 345 6.54 -23.45 15.59
C VAL A 345 7.01 -22.79 14.30
N HIS A 346 6.30 -21.76 13.85
CA HIS A 346 6.47 -21.19 12.50
C HIS A 346 6.89 -19.73 12.53
N PHE A 347 7.80 -19.36 11.64
CA PHE A 347 8.30 -17.99 11.52
C PHE A 347 7.15 -17.00 11.23
N TYR A 348 6.26 -17.34 10.30
CA TYR A 348 5.09 -16.52 9.95
C TYR A 348 4.20 -16.25 11.17
N THR A 349 3.77 -17.32 11.83
CA THR A 349 2.88 -17.24 13.00
C THR A 349 3.46 -16.37 14.10
N LEU A 350 4.76 -16.53 14.42
CA LEU A 350 5.39 -15.70 15.44
C LEU A 350 5.55 -14.24 15.02
N MET A 351 5.82 -13.95 13.75
CA MET A 351 5.92 -12.57 13.26
C MET A 351 4.58 -11.83 13.40
N VAL A 352 3.46 -12.44 12.98
CA VAL A 352 2.14 -11.79 13.09
C VAL A 352 1.66 -11.70 14.55
N MET A 353 1.97 -12.68 15.40
CA MET A 353 1.73 -12.59 16.85
C MET A 353 2.54 -11.46 17.49
N ARG A 354 3.82 -11.31 17.13
CA ARG A 354 4.67 -10.21 17.63
C ARG A 354 4.05 -8.86 17.25
N LYS A 355 3.66 -8.67 15.99
CA LYS A 355 2.96 -7.45 15.54
C LYS A 355 1.69 -7.20 16.36
N GLY A 356 0.86 -8.22 16.53
CA GLY A 356 -0.37 -8.15 17.32
C GLY A 356 -0.13 -7.71 18.75
N LEU A 357 0.86 -8.28 19.44
CA LEU A 357 1.19 -7.93 20.82
C LEU A 357 1.80 -6.53 20.96
N ILE A 358 2.67 -6.09 20.04
CA ILE A 358 3.27 -4.75 20.10
C ILE A 358 2.20 -3.66 19.87
N LEU A 359 1.38 -3.80 18.83
CA LEU A 359 0.25 -2.88 18.59
C LEU A 359 -0.78 -2.97 19.72
N GLY A 360 -1.03 -4.18 20.22
CA GLY A 360 -1.90 -4.45 21.35
C GLY A 360 -1.43 -3.78 22.64
N ALA A 361 -0.11 -3.66 22.86
CA ALA A 361 0.43 -2.98 24.03
C ALA A 361 0.11 -1.49 24.01
N ASP A 362 0.25 -0.84 22.86
CA ASP A 362 -0.16 0.55 22.65
C ASP A 362 -1.68 0.72 22.83
N PHE A 363 -2.47 -0.15 22.19
CA PHE A 363 -3.92 -0.13 22.32
C PHE A 363 -4.38 -0.31 23.78
N ALA A 364 -3.78 -1.24 24.53
CA ALA A 364 -4.06 -1.45 25.95
C ALA A 364 -3.72 -0.22 26.79
N ALA A 365 -2.55 0.39 26.57
CA ALA A 365 -2.13 1.59 27.27
C ALA A 365 -3.09 2.78 27.03
N ARG A 366 -3.47 3.02 25.77
CA ARG A 366 -4.45 4.06 25.40
C ARG A 366 -5.85 3.81 25.95
N ASN A 367 -6.18 2.55 26.29
CA ASN A 367 -7.44 2.15 26.91
C ASN A 367 -7.34 1.97 28.44
N GLY A 368 -6.24 2.42 29.06
CA GLY A 368 -6.08 2.45 30.52
C GLY A 368 -5.71 1.11 31.15
N ASP A 369 -5.33 0.09 30.37
CA ASP A 369 -4.89 -1.22 30.89
C ASP A 369 -3.36 -1.36 30.81
N SER A 370 -2.68 -0.73 31.76
CA SER A 370 -1.22 -0.77 31.87
C SER A 370 -0.67 -2.18 32.16
N SER A 371 -1.48 -3.06 32.74
CA SER A 371 -1.12 -4.45 33.03
C SER A 371 -1.01 -5.24 31.73
N ARG A 372 -2.07 -5.25 30.90
CA ARG A 372 -2.02 -5.88 29.57
C ARG A 372 -0.94 -5.26 28.69
N ALA A 373 -0.79 -3.93 28.72
CA ALA A 373 0.26 -3.25 27.96
C ALA A 373 1.67 -3.79 28.31
N SER A 374 1.95 -3.95 29.59
CA SER A 374 3.24 -4.50 30.06
C SER A 374 3.40 -5.97 29.70
N THR A 375 2.36 -6.78 29.90
CA THR A 375 2.37 -8.21 29.54
C THR A 375 2.62 -8.42 28.05
N TYR A 376 1.87 -7.73 27.18
CA TYR A 376 2.01 -7.88 25.73
C TYR A 376 3.40 -7.47 25.25
N LYS A 377 3.93 -6.35 25.76
CA LYS A 377 5.29 -5.90 25.44
C LYS A 377 6.36 -6.93 25.86
N ASN A 378 6.28 -7.44 27.09
CA ASN A 378 7.26 -8.40 27.59
C ASN A 378 7.21 -9.75 26.84
N THR A 379 6.01 -10.22 26.50
CA THR A 379 5.82 -11.42 25.68
C THR A 379 6.40 -11.21 24.28
N ALA A 380 6.11 -10.09 23.62
CA ALA A 380 6.66 -9.77 22.30
C ALA A 380 8.20 -9.73 22.31
N SER A 381 8.83 -9.13 23.32
CA SER A 381 10.29 -9.14 23.48
C SER A 381 10.86 -10.56 23.67
N THR A 382 10.14 -11.44 24.34
CA THR A 382 10.54 -12.86 24.47
C THR A 382 10.47 -13.57 23.11
N MET A 383 9.42 -13.28 22.34
CA MET A 383 9.23 -13.85 21.00
C MET A 383 10.33 -13.44 20.02
N GLU A 384 10.89 -12.23 20.12
CA GLU A 384 11.98 -11.78 19.24
C GLU A 384 13.21 -12.70 19.27
N SER A 385 13.55 -13.23 20.45
CA SER A 385 14.63 -14.21 20.58
C SER A 385 14.30 -15.52 19.85
N LYS A 386 13.05 -15.99 19.98
CA LYS A 386 12.58 -17.19 19.29
C LYS A 386 12.53 -16.98 17.78
N ILE A 387 12.00 -15.86 17.29
CA ILE A 387 11.95 -15.50 15.86
C ILE A 387 13.36 -15.43 15.28
N SER A 388 14.30 -14.81 15.99
CA SER A 388 15.69 -14.71 15.55
C SER A 388 16.37 -16.07 15.37
N SER A 389 15.95 -17.08 16.13
CA SER A 389 16.50 -18.45 16.03
C SER A 389 16.16 -19.18 14.72
N PHE A 390 15.20 -18.68 13.93
CA PHE A 390 14.86 -19.27 12.64
C PHE A 390 15.89 -18.93 11.54
N TRP A 391 16.74 -17.92 11.76
CA TRP A 391 17.85 -17.66 10.86
C TRP A 391 18.86 -18.80 10.87
N SER A 392 19.22 -19.31 9.69
CA SER A 392 20.28 -20.29 9.53
C SER A 392 21.50 -19.66 8.85
N ASP A 393 22.57 -19.44 9.61
CA ASP A 393 23.83 -18.90 9.08
C ASP A 393 24.45 -19.81 8.00
N SER A 394 24.37 -21.13 8.17
CA SER A 394 24.96 -22.08 7.21
C SER A 394 24.23 -22.06 5.86
N ASN A 395 22.91 -21.82 5.89
CA ASN A 395 22.08 -21.83 4.70
C ASN A 395 21.87 -20.43 4.12
N ASN A 396 22.19 -19.37 4.88
CA ASN A 396 21.97 -17.97 4.55
C ASN A 396 20.49 -17.64 4.20
N TYR A 397 19.55 -18.23 4.92
CA TYR A 397 18.13 -17.91 4.83
C TYR A 397 17.37 -18.23 6.13
N VAL A 398 16.18 -17.66 6.27
CA VAL A 398 15.24 -17.93 7.37
C VAL A 398 14.54 -19.28 7.13
N GLN A 399 14.72 -20.22 8.05
CA GLN A 399 13.98 -21.48 8.07
C GLN A 399 12.50 -21.21 8.38
N VAL A 400 11.58 -21.94 7.75
CA VAL A 400 10.13 -21.73 7.93
C VAL A 400 9.60 -22.22 9.28
N SER A 401 10.07 -23.39 9.73
CA SER A 401 9.50 -24.13 10.85
C SER A 401 10.58 -24.71 11.76
N GLN A 402 10.28 -24.80 13.04
CA GLN A 402 11.07 -25.48 14.07
C GLN A 402 10.14 -26.34 14.92
N SER A 403 10.71 -27.28 15.69
CA SER A 403 9.94 -28.12 16.63
C SER A 403 8.74 -28.81 15.96
N VAL A 404 8.92 -29.26 14.72
CA VAL A 404 7.88 -29.92 13.93
C VAL A 404 7.52 -31.27 14.55
N THR A 405 6.23 -31.53 14.73
CA THR A 405 5.71 -32.74 15.37
C THR A 405 4.83 -33.58 14.44
N ALA A 406 4.21 -32.96 13.43
CA ALA A 406 3.39 -33.65 12.45
C ALA A 406 3.31 -32.85 11.14
N GLY A 407 2.83 -33.49 10.08
CA GLY A 407 2.62 -32.86 8.78
C GLY A 407 3.64 -33.25 7.72
N VAL A 408 3.64 -32.49 6.62
CA VAL A 408 4.56 -32.70 5.50
C VAL A 408 5.98 -32.24 5.85
N SER A 409 6.98 -32.84 5.20
CA SER A 409 8.38 -32.47 5.40
C SER A 409 8.77 -31.30 4.49
N LYS A 410 9.18 -30.18 5.08
CA LYS A 410 9.75 -29.01 4.38
C LYS A 410 11.27 -28.96 4.59
N LYS A 411 12.04 -28.57 3.56
CA LYS A 411 13.51 -28.41 3.68
C LYS A 411 13.95 -27.04 4.19
N GLY A 412 12.99 -26.18 4.54
CA GLY A 412 13.25 -24.93 5.26
C GLY A 412 12.85 -23.66 4.50
N LEU A 413 12.82 -23.70 3.16
CA LEU A 413 12.39 -22.57 2.34
C LEU A 413 10.86 -22.56 2.18
N ASP A 414 10.23 -21.43 2.47
CA ASP A 414 8.80 -21.22 2.26
C ASP A 414 8.51 -19.71 2.07
N VAL A 415 7.67 -19.36 1.10
CA VAL A 415 7.30 -17.96 0.79
C VAL A 415 6.59 -17.28 1.95
N SER A 416 6.04 -18.04 2.90
CA SER A 416 5.51 -17.52 4.16
C SER A 416 6.51 -16.70 4.96
N THR A 417 7.82 -16.92 4.79
CA THR A 417 8.85 -16.05 5.40
C THR A 417 8.84 -14.63 4.83
N LEU A 418 8.53 -14.47 3.53
CA LEU A 418 8.38 -13.16 2.89
C LEU A 418 7.01 -12.55 3.19
N LEU A 419 5.95 -13.37 3.20
CA LEU A 419 4.63 -12.94 3.68
C LEU A 419 4.69 -12.45 5.13
N ALA A 420 5.50 -13.08 5.98
CA ALA A 420 5.72 -12.66 7.36
C ALA A 420 6.39 -11.27 7.45
N ALA A 421 7.36 -11.00 6.57
CA ALA A 421 8.00 -9.69 6.48
C ALA A 421 7.02 -8.62 5.98
N ASN A 422 6.17 -8.94 5.00
CA ASN A 422 5.15 -8.01 4.53
C ASN A 422 4.08 -7.79 5.61
N ILE A 423 3.41 -8.84 6.05
CA ILE A 423 2.22 -8.74 6.89
C ILE A 423 2.56 -8.49 8.37
N GLY A 424 3.61 -9.14 8.87
CA GLY A 424 3.95 -9.22 10.30
C GLY A 424 5.06 -8.28 10.78
N SER A 425 5.70 -7.50 9.92
CA SER A 425 6.74 -6.55 10.36
C SER A 425 6.17 -5.21 10.86
N LEU A 426 7.00 -4.50 11.62
CA LEU A 426 6.80 -3.13 12.09
C LEU A 426 7.99 -2.27 11.61
N PRO A 427 7.90 -0.92 11.62
CA PRO A 427 9.01 -0.05 11.20
C PRO A 427 10.12 0.04 12.27
N ASP A 428 10.60 -1.11 12.75
CA ASP A 428 11.63 -1.26 13.79
C ASP A 428 12.89 -1.99 13.28
N GLY A 429 12.90 -2.38 11.99
CA GLY A 429 14.01 -3.11 11.34
C GLY A 429 14.06 -4.60 11.66
N PHE A 430 13.14 -5.13 12.48
CA PHE A 430 13.13 -6.53 12.89
C PHE A 430 12.48 -7.41 11.82
N PHE A 431 13.31 -8.09 11.00
CA PHE A 431 12.86 -8.93 9.88
C PHE A 431 11.87 -8.21 8.94
N THR A 432 12.13 -6.93 8.67
CA THR A 432 11.37 -6.09 7.72
C THR A 432 11.69 -6.49 6.27
N PRO A 433 10.87 -6.06 5.29
CA PRO A 433 11.13 -6.28 3.87
C PRO A 433 12.51 -5.82 3.40
N GLY A 434 13.04 -4.72 3.95
CA GLY A 434 14.37 -4.21 3.66
C GLY A 434 15.51 -4.83 4.46
N SER A 435 15.24 -5.78 5.35
CA SER A 435 16.26 -6.40 6.21
C SER A 435 17.10 -7.44 5.47
N GLU A 436 18.40 -7.51 5.79
CA GLU A 436 19.35 -8.37 5.08
C GLU A 436 18.95 -9.85 5.04
N LYS A 437 18.40 -10.38 6.13
CA LYS A 437 18.01 -11.80 6.26
C LYS A 437 16.82 -12.13 5.39
N ILE A 438 15.85 -11.22 5.27
CA ILE A 438 14.68 -11.40 4.41
C ILE A 438 15.07 -11.28 2.94
N LEU A 439 15.91 -10.32 2.57
CA LEU A 439 16.43 -10.19 1.20
C LEU A 439 17.23 -11.44 0.77
N ALA A 440 18.08 -11.96 1.66
CA ALA A 440 18.82 -13.21 1.41
C ALA A 440 17.88 -14.41 1.24
N THR A 441 16.83 -14.48 2.07
CA THR A 441 15.79 -15.52 1.99
C THR A 441 15.01 -15.45 0.67
N ALA A 442 14.68 -14.24 0.20
CA ALA A 442 14.03 -14.04 -1.10
C ALA A 442 14.91 -14.54 -2.26
N VAL A 443 16.23 -14.31 -2.21
CA VAL A 443 17.14 -14.85 -3.22
C VAL A 443 17.18 -16.38 -3.18
N ALA A 444 17.28 -16.98 -1.99
CA ALA A 444 17.31 -18.44 -1.85
C ALA A 444 16.03 -19.10 -2.36
N LEU A 445 14.87 -18.53 -2.03
CA LEU A 445 13.55 -18.99 -2.51
C LEU A 445 13.42 -18.87 -4.03
N GLU A 446 13.72 -17.70 -4.60
CA GLU A 446 13.59 -17.47 -6.04
C GLU A 446 14.50 -18.42 -6.83
N ASN A 447 15.71 -18.67 -6.34
CA ASN A 447 16.64 -19.64 -6.93
C ASN A 447 16.09 -21.08 -6.88
N ALA A 448 15.44 -21.47 -5.77
CA ALA A 448 14.84 -22.79 -5.65
C ALA A 448 13.69 -23.02 -6.64
N PHE A 449 12.90 -21.98 -6.94
CA PHE A 449 11.80 -22.06 -7.90
C PHE A 449 12.22 -21.86 -9.37
N ALA A 450 13.37 -21.22 -9.62
CA ALA A 450 13.83 -20.89 -10.97
C ALA A 450 13.91 -22.11 -11.91
N SER A 451 14.36 -23.26 -11.40
CA SER A 451 14.44 -24.51 -12.16
C SER A 451 13.34 -25.52 -11.84
N LEU A 452 12.54 -25.26 -10.80
CA LEU A 452 11.51 -26.20 -10.34
C LEU A 452 10.30 -26.22 -11.29
N TYR A 453 9.87 -25.05 -11.75
CA TYR A 453 8.69 -24.94 -12.62
C TYR A 453 9.10 -24.85 -14.10
N PRO A 454 8.58 -25.74 -14.97
CA PRO A 454 8.85 -25.66 -16.40
C PRO A 454 8.58 -24.28 -17.01
N ILE A 455 7.52 -23.58 -16.58
CA ILE A 455 7.20 -22.23 -17.05
C ILE A 455 8.25 -21.15 -16.73
N ASN A 456 9.16 -21.42 -15.79
CA ASN A 456 10.29 -20.52 -15.50
C ASN A 456 11.47 -20.72 -16.46
N SER A 457 11.45 -21.76 -17.29
CA SER A 457 12.51 -22.00 -18.28
C SER A 457 12.36 -21.07 -19.48
N ASN A 458 13.48 -20.50 -19.96
CA ASN A 458 13.50 -19.55 -21.09
C ASN A 458 12.54 -18.36 -20.92
N LEU A 459 12.38 -17.89 -19.69
CA LEU A 459 11.44 -16.85 -19.32
C LEU A 459 11.75 -15.54 -20.08
N PRO A 460 10.75 -14.92 -20.75
CA PRO A 460 10.91 -13.60 -21.34
C PRO A 460 11.44 -12.57 -20.33
N SER A 461 12.33 -11.67 -20.77
CA SER A 461 13.05 -10.73 -19.90
C SER A 461 12.17 -9.71 -19.15
N TYR A 462 10.90 -9.60 -19.52
CA TYR A 462 9.90 -8.76 -18.85
C TYR A 462 9.10 -9.50 -17.78
N LEU A 463 9.26 -10.82 -17.64
CA LEU A 463 8.62 -11.64 -16.61
C LEU A 463 9.61 -11.98 -15.49
N GLY A 464 9.07 -12.20 -14.29
CA GLY A 464 9.78 -12.72 -13.12
C GLY A 464 9.43 -14.19 -12.91
N ASN A 465 10.26 -14.91 -12.14
CA ASN A 465 9.97 -16.31 -11.85
C ASN A 465 8.60 -16.45 -11.18
N SER A 466 7.84 -17.44 -11.63
CA SER A 466 6.67 -17.94 -10.92
C SER A 466 7.13 -18.61 -9.61
N ILE A 467 6.43 -18.30 -8.52
CA ILE A 467 6.76 -18.72 -7.16
C ILE A 467 5.54 -19.43 -6.56
N GLY A 468 5.74 -20.57 -5.89
CA GLY A 468 4.69 -21.26 -5.12
C GLY A 468 4.89 -21.12 -3.62
N ARG A 469 4.23 -21.99 -2.83
CA ARG A 469 4.32 -21.96 -1.36
C ARG A 469 5.70 -22.33 -0.85
N TYR A 470 6.17 -23.53 -1.18
CA TYR A 470 7.51 -24.04 -0.85
C TYR A 470 7.97 -25.09 -1.89
N PRO A 471 9.28 -25.36 -2.05
CA PRO A 471 9.78 -26.20 -3.14
C PRO A 471 9.33 -27.67 -3.10
N GLU A 472 9.06 -28.21 -1.90
CA GLU A 472 8.59 -29.58 -1.72
C GLU A 472 7.06 -29.76 -1.86
N ASP A 473 6.34 -28.68 -2.18
CA ASP A 473 4.89 -28.67 -2.22
C ASP A 473 4.33 -29.70 -3.22
N THR A 474 3.29 -30.42 -2.80
CA THR A 474 2.55 -31.37 -3.63
C THR A 474 1.11 -30.94 -3.91
N TYR A 475 0.59 -29.92 -3.23
CA TYR A 475 -0.78 -29.48 -3.43
C TYR A 475 -0.95 -28.83 -4.80
N ASN A 476 -1.93 -29.29 -5.57
CA ASN A 476 -2.15 -28.87 -6.96
C ASN A 476 -3.44 -28.05 -7.16
N GLY A 477 -3.99 -27.49 -6.09
CA GLY A 477 -5.26 -26.76 -6.09
C GLY A 477 -6.50 -27.65 -5.93
N ASN A 478 -6.40 -28.98 -6.02
CA ASN A 478 -7.54 -29.89 -5.82
C ASN A 478 -7.15 -31.30 -5.35
N GLY A 479 -5.98 -31.43 -4.71
CA GLY A 479 -5.40 -32.71 -4.30
C GLY A 479 -3.88 -32.64 -4.23
N ASN A 480 -3.22 -33.79 -4.12
CA ASN A 480 -1.76 -33.88 -4.03
C ASN A 480 -1.16 -34.59 -5.24
N SER A 481 -0.31 -33.87 -5.99
CA SER A 481 0.63 -34.40 -6.97
C SER A 481 1.92 -33.58 -6.97
N GLN A 482 1.89 -32.41 -7.60
CA GLN A 482 2.99 -31.48 -7.73
C GLN A 482 2.50 -30.07 -7.45
N GLY A 483 3.20 -29.37 -6.56
CA GLY A 483 2.93 -27.98 -6.21
C GLY A 483 2.99 -27.05 -7.40
N ASN A 484 2.10 -26.06 -7.41
CA ASN A 484 2.04 -25.02 -8.43
C ASN A 484 2.54 -23.67 -7.91
N PRO A 485 2.83 -22.71 -8.81
CA PRO A 485 2.86 -21.30 -8.50
C PRO A 485 1.55 -20.78 -7.91
N TRP A 486 1.66 -19.78 -7.02
CA TRP A 486 0.53 -19.12 -6.37
C TRP A 486 0.56 -17.63 -6.67
N PHE A 487 -0.59 -17.03 -7.01
CA PHE A 487 -0.65 -15.59 -7.30
C PHE A 487 -0.19 -14.73 -6.12
N LEU A 488 -0.64 -15.07 -4.91
CA LEU A 488 -0.23 -14.37 -3.69
C LEU A 488 1.27 -14.49 -3.41
N ALA A 489 1.91 -15.59 -3.79
CA ALA A 489 3.33 -15.82 -3.58
C ALA A 489 4.17 -14.94 -4.52
N VAL A 490 3.72 -14.78 -5.77
CA VAL A 490 4.33 -13.86 -6.73
C VAL A 490 4.11 -12.40 -6.34
N ASN A 491 2.89 -12.05 -5.89
CA ASN A 491 2.59 -10.71 -5.35
C ASN A 491 3.48 -10.36 -4.15
N ALA A 492 3.78 -11.33 -3.28
CA ALA A 492 4.61 -11.12 -2.10
C ALA A 492 6.01 -10.59 -2.45
N TYR A 493 6.61 -11.05 -3.56
CA TYR A 493 7.91 -10.55 -4.03
C TYR A 493 7.84 -9.10 -4.52
N ALA A 494 6.81 -8.77 -5.31
CA ALA A 494 6.61 -7.40 -5.78
C ALA A 494 6.44 -6.44 -4.60
N GLU A 495 5.57 -6.80 -3.65
CA GLU A 495 5.34 -6.01 -2.45
C GLU A 495 6.62 -5.87 -1.60
N LEU A 496 7.35 -6.98 -1.37
CA LEU A 496 8.58 -7.00 -0.59
C LEU A 496 9.60 -5.99 -1.12
N TYR A 497 9.84 -6.00 -2.44
CA TYR A 497 10.86 -5.16 -3.08
C TYR A 497 10.51 -3.68 -3.00
N TYR A 498 9.24 -3.33 -3.25
CA TYR A 498 8.79 -1.96 -3.12
C TYR A 498 8.81 -1.45 -1.68
N ARG A 499 8.46 -2.30 -0.71
CA ARG A 499 8.56 -1.97 0.72
C ARG A 499 10.01 -1.82 1.19
N ALA A 500 10.92 -2.65 0.70
CA ALA A 500 12.35 -2.53 0.96
C ALA A 500 12.89 -1.17 0.46
N ILE A 501 12.55 -0.78 -0.77
CA ILE A 501 12.91 0.55 -1.31
C ILE A 501 12.37 1.66 -0.40
N LYS A 502 11.10 1.59 -0.03
CA LYS A 502 10.46 2.59 0.84
C LYS A 502 11.16 2.71 2.20
N GLU A 503 11.50 1.57 2.81
CA GLU A 503 12.22 1.51 4.07
C GLU A 503 13.59 2.17 3.95
N TRP A 504 14.37 1.88 2.91
CA TRP A 504 15.69 2.48 2.72
C TRP A 504 15.64 3.98 2.40
N ILE A 505 14.60 4.44 1.69
CA ILE A 505 14.33 5.88 1.52
C ILE A 505 14.08 6.52 2.89
N SER A 506 13.23 5.91 3.72
CA SER A 506 12.92 6.40 5.07
C SER A 506 14.16 6.42 5.98
N ASN A 507 15.03 5.42 5.86
CA ASN A 507 16.28 5.33 6.61
C ASN A 507 17.39 6.24 6.04
N GLY A 508 17.16 6.85 4.87
CA GLY A 508 18.12 7.69 4.16
C GLY A 508 19.27 6.93 3.49
N LYS A 509 19.35 5.60 3.63
CA LYS A 509 20.40 4.75 3.04
C LYS A 509 20.08 3.26 3.16
N VAL A 510 20.87 2.46 2.44
CA VAL A 510 21.03 1.02 2.68
C VAL A 510 22.50 0.60 2.52
N THR A 511 22.97 -0.29 3.40
CA THR A 511 24.34 -0.81 3.37
C THR A 511 24.30 -2.30 3.04
N VAL A 512 25.09 -2.70 2.04
CA VAL A 512 25.24 -4.10 1.64
C VAL A 512 26.07 -4.83 2.69
N SER A 513 25.50 -5.89 3.25
CA SER A 513 26.20 -6.83 4.11
C SER A 513 26.63 -8.08 3.34
N ASN A 514 27.42 -8.97 3.96
CA ASN A 514 27.71 -10.29 3.39
C ASN A 514 26.44 -11.12 3.19
N ILE A 515 25.45 -10.99 4.08
CA ILE A 515 24.18 -11.72 4.04
C ILE A 515 23.35 -11.27 2.83
N SER A 516 23.20 -9.96 2.65
CA SER A 516 22.37 -9.35 1.61
C SER A 516 23.06 -9.20 0.25
N LEU A 517 24.38 -9.42 0.18
CA LEU A 517 25.16 -9.26 -1.06
C LEU A 517 24.55 -9.98 -2.28
N PRO A 518 24.08 -11.24 -2.19
CA PRO A 518 23.46 -11.92 -3.33
C PRO A 518 22.26 -11.16 -3.89
N PHE A 519 21.47 -10.50 -3.04
CA PHE A 519 20.32 -9.70 -3.47
C PHE A 519 20.77 -8.48 -4.26
N PHE A 520 21.70 -7.68 -3.72
CA PHE A 520 22.17 -6.47 -4.39
C PHE A 520 22.87 -6.77 -5.72
N LYS A 521 23.62 -7.88 -5.80
CA LYS A 521 24.27 -8.32 -7.06
C LYS A 521 23.30 -8.56 -8.21
N LYS A 522 22.00 -8.82 -7.95
CA LYS A 522 20.98 -8.95 -9.00
C LYS A 522 20.68 -7.64 -9.71
N PHE A 523 20.89 -6.51 -9.04
CA PHE A 523 20.46 -5.18 -9.49
C PHE A 523 21.61 -4.20 -9.68
N ASP A 524 22.77 -4.51 -9.09
CA ASP A 524 24.04 -3.84 -9.30
C ASP A 524 25.17 -4.89 -9.25
N SER A 525 25.67 -5.28 -10.42
CA SER A 525 26.76 -6.27 -10.53
C SER A 525 28.06 -5.81 -9.87
N SER A 526 28.22 -4.50 -9.61
CA SER A 526 29.36 -3.92 -8.90
C SER A 526 29.21 -3.92 -7.37
N ALA A 527 28.04 -4.29 -6.83
CA ALA A 527 27.79 -4.28 -5.38
C ALA A 527 28.84 -5.11 -4.62
N THR A 528 29.35 -4.57 -3.51
CA THR A 528 30.30 -5.24 -2.62
C THR A 528 29.84 -5.08 -1.17
N SER A 529 30.24 -6.02 -0.31
CA SER A 529 29.99 -5.88 1.13
C SER A 529 30.62 -4.59 1.67
N GLY A 530 29.89 -3.87 2.52
CA GLY A 530 30.25 -2.55 3.03
C GLY A 530 29.83 -1.38 2.13
N LYS A 531 29.45 -1.60 0.87
CA LYS A 531 28.95 -0.53 -0.01
C LYS A 531 27.66 0.04 0.58
N THR A 532 27.58 1.37 0.65
CA THR A 532 26.38 2.09 1.12
C THR A 532 25.79 2.90 -0.02
N TYR A 533 24.51 2.70 -0.29
CA TYR A 533 23.73 3.52 -1.21
C TYR A 533 22.94 4.55 -0.40
N THR A 534 23.28 5.83 -0.55
CA THR A 534 22.66 6.93 0.18
C THR A 534 21.48 7.49 -0.61
N ALA A 535 20.31 7.59 0.02
CA ALA A 535 19.10 8.11 -0.61
C ALA A 535 19.32 9.51 -1.20
N GLY A 536 18.78 9.76 -2.40
CA GLY A 536 18.96 11.02 -3.13
C GLY A 536 20.20 11.11 -4.01
N THR A 537 21.11 10.13 -3.93
CA THR A 537 22.24 10.00 -4.87
C THR A 537 21.85 9.28 -6.16
N SER A 538 22.60 9.51 -7.24
CA SER A 538 22.42 8.78 -8.51
C SER A 538 22.54 7.26 -8.32
N ASP A 539 23.49 6.82 -7.51
CA ASP A 539 23.75 5.41 -7.27
C ASP A 539 22.58 4.71 -6.58
N PHE A 540 22.01 5.36 -5.55
CA PHE A 540 20.79 4.87 -4.91
C PHE A 540 19.59 4.88 -5.86
N ASN A 541 19.39 5.97 -6.60
CA ASN A 541 18.25 6.09 -7.51
C ASN A 541 18.30 5.02 -8.62
N ASN A 542 19.49 4.74 -9.15
CA ASN A 542 19.71 3.67 -10.13
C ASN A 542 19.41 2.29 -9.53
N LEU A 543 19.91 2.01 -8.31
CA LEU A 543 19.62 0.76 -7.60
C LEU A 543 18.11 0.59 -7.36
N ALA A 544 17.45 1.61 -6.80
CA ALA A 544 16.03 1.58 -6.49
C ALA A 544 15.18 1.38 -7.76
N GLN A 545 15.55 2.03 -8.87
CA GLN A 545 14.88 1.83 -10.15
C GLN A 545 15.08 0.41 -10.69
N ASN A 546 16.28 -0.16 -10.60
CA ASN A 546 16.55 -1.54 -11.04
C ASN A 546 15.76 -2.57 -10.22
N ILE A 547 15.67 -2.36 -8.90
CA ILE A 547 14.87 -3.20 -8.01
C ILE A 547 13.37 -3.06 -8.32
N ALA A 548 12.88 -1.84 -8.56
CA ALA A 548 11.49 -1.60 -8.97
C ALA A 548 11.15 -2.29 -10.31
N LEU A 549 12.08 -2.27 -11.28
CA LEU A 549 11.92 -3.04 -12.52
C LEU A 549 11.89 -4.56 -12.25
N GLY A 550 12.67 -5.05 -11.29
CA GLY A 550 12.60 -6.44 -10.81
C GLY A 550 11.25 -6.78 -10.17
N ALA A 551 10.70 -5.89 -9.35
CA ALA A 551 9.38 -6.04 -8.75
C ALA A 551 8.27 -6.07 -9.83
N ASP A 552 8.38 -5.21 -10.84
CA ASP A 552 7.45 -5.15 -11.96
C ASP A 552 7.47 -6.38 -12.86
N ARG A 553 8.59 -7.12 -12.89
CA ARG A 553 8.65 -8.42 -13.56
C ARG A 553 7.73 -9.46 -12.89
N PHE A 554 7.67 -9.48 -11.55
CA PHE A 554 6.72 -10.35 -10.83
C PHE A 554 5.26 -9.94 -11.09
N LEU A 555 4.96 -8.64 -11.07
CA LEU A 555 3.63 -8.13 -11.44
C LEU A 555 3.27 -8.45 -12.89
N SER A 556 4.25 -8.43 -13.80
CA SER A 556 4.07 -8.86 -15.19
C SER A 556 3.76 -10.35 -15.29
N THR A 557 4.37 -11.19 -14.44
CA THR A 557 4.06 -12.62 -14.33
C THR A 557 2.64 -12.84 -13.85
N VAL A 558 2.18 -12.10 -12.83
CA VAL A 558 0.77 -12.13 -12.40
C VAL A 558 -0.16 -11.75 -13.54
N LYS A 559 0.12 -10.64 -14.22
CA LYS A 559 -0.65 -10.20 -15.41
C LYS A 559 -0.72 -11.28 -16.50
N PHE A 560 0.39 -11.97 -16.74
CA PHE A 560 0.51 -12.95 -17.82
C PHE A 560 -0.30 -14.21 -17.56
N HIS A 561 -0.39 -14.65 -16.30
CA HIS A 561 -1.08 -15.89 -15.91
C HIS A 561 -2.52 -15.69 -15.40
N ALA A 562 -2.90 -14.45 -15.08
CA ALA A 562 -4.28 -14.11 -14.70
C ALA A 562 -5.27 -14.42 -15.83
N TYR A 563 -6.54 -14.63 -15.48
CA TYR A 563 -7.59 -14.70 -16.50
C TYR A 563 -7.72 -13.35 -17.23
N ASN A 564 -8.18 -13.38 -18.48
CA ASN A 564 -8.35 -12.17 -19.31
C ASN A 564 -9.29 -11.12 -18.69
N ASN A 565 -10.20 -11.51 -17.80
CA ASN A 565 -11.10 -10.62 -17.06
C ASN A 565 -10.45 -10.07 -15.77
N GLY A 566 -9.21 -10.41 -15.47
CA GLY A 566 -8.49 -10.05 -14.25
C GLY A 566 -8.83 -10.90 -13.02
N SER A 567 -9.62 -11.96 -13.13
CA SER A 567 -9.80 -12.92 -12.03
C SER A 567 -8.47 -13.58 -11.65
N LEU A 568 -8.22 -13.75 -10.35
CA LEU A 568 -7.04 -14.43 -9.82
C LEU A 568 -7.49 -15.65 -9.02
N SER A 569 -7.17 -16.85 -9.51
CA SER A 569 -7.35 -18.08 -8.72
C SER A 569 -6.33 -18.16 -7.58
N GLU A 570 -6.38 -19.27 -6.85
CA GLU A 570 -5.34 -19.66 -5.90
C GLU A 570 -4.00 -19.89 -6.59
N GLU A 571 -4.01 -20.71 -7.64
CA GLU A 571 -2.82 -21.19 -8.32
C GLU A 571 -2.88 -20.97 -9.84
N TYR A 572 -1.77 -21.22 -10.51
CA TYR A 572 -1.75 -21.49 -11.94
C TYR A 572 -0.77 -22.63 -12.24
N ASP A 573 -1.12 -23.50 -13.17
CA ASP A 573 -0.41 -24.75 -13.43
C ASP A 573 1.06 -24.50 -13.79
N ARG A 574 1.95 -25.23 -13.10
CA ARG A 574 3.41 -25.08 -13.20
C ARG A 574 4.01 -25.33 -14.59
N SER A 575 3.27 -25.97 -15.50
CA SER A 575 3.76 -26.37 -16.83
C SER A 575 3.12 -25.56 -17.96
N THR A 576 1.83 -25.28 -17.84
CA THR A 576 1.02 -24.60 -18.87
C THR A 576 0.76 -23.14 -18.55
N GLY A 577 0.88 -22.74 -17.28
CA GLY A 577 0.60 -21.39 -16.83
C GLY A 577 -0.90 -21.04 -16.75
N MET A 578 -1.79 -22.03 -16.90
CA MET A 578 -3.24 -21.83 -16.81
C MET A 578 -3.71 -21.79 -15.36
N SER A 579 -4.54 -20.80 -15.02
CA SER A 579 -5.15 -20.67 -13.69
C SER A 579 -5.88 -21.96 -13.25
N THR A 580 -5.66 -22.38 -12.00
CA THR A 580 -6.21 -23.61 -11.38
C THR A 580 -6.45 -23.40 -9.87
N GLY A 581 -7.04 -24.40 -9.20
CA GLY A 581 -7.40 -24.33 -7.78
C GLY A 581 -8.65 -23.49 -7.51
N ALA A 582 -8.77 -22.95 -6.29
CA ALA A 582 -9.92 -22.13 -5.94
C ALA A 582 -10.01 -20.86 -6.83
N ARG A 583 -11.18 -20.57 -7.41
CA ARG A 583 -11.36 -19.40 -8.29
C ARG A 583 -11.50 -18.12 -7.47
N ASP A 584 -11.10 -16.98 -8.02
CA ASP A 584 -11.26 -15.66 -7.38
C ASP A 584 -10.88 -15.71 -5.89
N LEU A 585 -9.72 -16.29 -5.58
CA LEU A 585 -9.29 -16.47 -4.19
C LEU A 585 -9.14 -15.08 -3.56
N THR A 586 -9.85 -14.84 -2.46
CA THR A 586 -9.92 -13.52 -1.82
C THR A 586 -8.52 -13.00 -1.48
N TRP A 587 -7.62 -13.88 -1.00
CA TRP A 587 -6.25 -13.51 -0.66
C TRP A 587 -5.36 -13.23 -1.89
N SER A 588 -5.58 -13.90 -3.03
CA SER A 588 -4.88 -13.55 -4.28
C SER A 588 -5.19 -12.12 -4.70
N HIS A 589 -6.44 -11.68 -4.55
CA HIS A 589 -6.84 -10.30 -4.84
C HIS A 589 -6.35 -9.30 -3.78
N ALA A 590 -6.43 -9.63 -2.49
CA ALA A 590 -5.93 -8.77 -1.41
C ALA A 590 -4.40 -8.55 -1.49
N SER A 591 -3.64 -9.61 -1.81
CA SER A 591 -2.18 -9.52 -1.98
C SER A 591 -1.78 -8.68 -3.20
N LEU A 592 -2.59 -8.66 -4.26
CA LEU A 592 -2.33 -7.77 -5.39
C LEU A 592 -2.59 -6.30 -5.02
N ILE A 593 -3.67 -6.00 -4.29
CA ILE A 593 -3.97 -4.62 -3.86
C ILE A 593 -2.85 -4.08 -2.97
N THR A 594 -2.36 -4.88 -2.01
CA THR A 594 -1.24 -4.47 -1.14
C THR A 594 0.06 -4.30 -1.91
N ALA A 595 0.36 -5.16 -2.89
CA ALA A 595 1.49 -4.97 -3.81
C ALA A 595 1.34 -3.69 -4.65
N ALA A 596 0.13 -3.33 -5.08
CA ALA A 596 -0.16 -2.10 -5.81
C ALA A 596 0.13 -0.86 -4.94
N TYR A 597 -0.26 -0.89 -3.66
CA TYR A 597 0.03 0.18 -2.71
C TYR A 597 1.52 0.32 -2.44
N ALA A 598 2.23 -0.79 -2.27
CA ALA A 598 3.67 -0.77 -2.15
C ALA A 598 4.33 -0.13 -3.40
N LYS A 599 3.89 -0.51 -4.61
CA LYS A 599 4.35 0.08 -5.87
C LYS A 599 4.05 1.59 -5.98
N ALA A 600 2.96 2.06 -5.39
CA ALA A 600 2.64 3.48 -5.33
C ALA A 600 3.44 4.26 -4.26
N GLY A 601 4.29 3.58 -3.47
CA GLY A 601 5.00 4.18 -2.34
C GLY A 601 4.10 4.43 -1.12
N SER A 602 2.85 3.96 -1.14
CA SER A 602 1.91 4.06 -0.01
C SER A 602 2.28 3.07 1.11
N PRO A 603 1.87 3.31 2.36
CA PRO A 603 1.94 2.25 3.38
C PRO A 603 1.17 1.04 2.85
N ALA A 604 1.74 -0.16 2.98
CA ALA A 604 0.96 -1.37 2.74
C ALA A 604 -0.03 -1.54 3.91
N ALA A 605 -1.24 -2.02 3.61
CA ALA A 605 -2.27 -2.33 4.60
C ALA A 605 -1.78 -3.38 5.60
#